data_AF-A0A930F6V5-F1
#
_entry.id   AF-A0A930F6V5-F1
#
_cell.length_a   1.000
_cell.length_b   1.000
_cell.length_c   1.000
_cell.angle_alpha   90.00
_cell.angle_beta   90.00
_cell.angle_gamma   90.00
#
_symmetry.space_group_name_H-M   'P 1'
#
loop_
_entity.id
_entity.type
_entity.pdbx_description
1 polymer ?
#
loop_
_entity_poly.entity_id
_entity_poly.type
_entity_poly.pdbx_seq_one_letter_code
_entity_poly.pdbx_strand_id
1 'polypeptide(L)'
;MANNKSKTNNLFSFATSELSQDAFFCWSLNWLAVKEDTEDPYYKYGKAMLDLFLGNNKKDEYTDVLIKKQFVVEFKRNENNNPIKTDTTFGEKAKGIIDILVLFKDGNVPHALIIEDKTHTSEHSNQIAMYKNNLPATLKNSNDSEIETYKNLSSKNIYTAYVKTGIMYSDDLDMKNKVNTTISLDKLLKFLDLFHGVSNQTISTINSNIYLDYYEYLHGINDFQNEIIDNFKKNQYVDNYESTNTELGYKNIFQDPYAQYCFLKKIFVECDENRNSSDGSKNDEIIFKSRIYSGSNKDGTKWTQYCFWKKQFETNILPHEKDEHESYALFWRIDNATMNKEIYPYLALRYYDKNINKYPPSPNTENNDKCRQNIFNKLQGYIKQHNIMEYEIDDNKVFFKKESRKGSVERNLLYIPIRNLDGISLTEISKVLHDINSKLTTYCKTEFENIK
;
A
#
# COMPACT_ATOMS: atom_id res chain seq x y z
N MET A 1 11.23 -8.87 48.47
CA MET A 1 10.18 -9.75 47.91
C MET A 1 9.81 -9.17 46.55
N ALA A 2 10.34 -9.74 45.47
CA ALA A 2 9.96 -9.32 44.12
C ALA A 2 8.51 -9.76 43.90
N ASN A 3 7.68 -8.84 43.41
CA ASN A 3 6.27 -9.06 43.16
C ASN A 3 6.15 -10.04 41.96
N ASN A 4 6.16 -11.35 42.24
CA ASN A 4 5.91 -12.43 41.27
C ASN A 4 4.43 -12.40 40.84
N LYS A 5 4.02 -11.30 40.20
CA LYS A 5 2.77 -11.27 39.46
C LYS A 5 3.00 -12.21 38.28
N SER A 6 2.39 -13.39 38.31
CA SER A 6 2.38 -14.32 37.17
C SER A 6 2.05 -13.51 35.91
N LYS A 7 3.00 -13.43 34.98
CA LYS A 7 2.75 -12.77 33.70
C LYS A 7 1.80 -13.68 32.94
N THR A 8 0.56 -13.26 32.77
CA THR A 8 -0.47 -13.99 32.03
C THR A 8 -0.48 -13.54 30.58
N ASN A 9 -0.66 -14.45 29.63
CA ASN A 9 -0.88 -14.07 28.24
C ASN A 9 -2.37 -13.97 27.91
N ASN A 10 -2.93 -12.77 28.09
CA ASN A 10 -4.33 -12.47 27.83
C ASN A 10 -4.43 -11.45 26.68
N LEU A 11 -5.16 -11.80 25.61
CA LEU A 11 -5.40 -10.94 24.45
C LEU A 11 -6.05 -9.60 24.82
N PHE A 12 -6.95 -9.60 25.81
CA PHE A 12 -7.64 -8.39 26.26
C PHE A 12 -6.72 -7.40 26.99
N SER A 13 -5.52 -7.83 27.40
CA SER A 13 -4.48 -6.91 27.86
C SER A 13 -3.95 -6.01 26.73
N PHE A 14 -4.14 -6.43 25.47
CA PHE A 14 -3.73 -5.69 24.28
C PHE A 14 -4.94 -5.11 23.50
N ALA A 15 -6.15 -5.64 23.68
CA ALA A 15 -7.37 -5.16 23.03
C ALA A 15 -8.19 -4.24 23.96
N THR A 16 -7.73 -3.00 24.19
CA THR A 16 -8.33 -2.08 25.18
C THR A 16 -9.67 -1.47 24.76
N SER A 17 -9.98 -1.42 23.46
CA SER A 17 -11.27 -0.91 22.94
C SER A 17 -11.82 -1.71 21.76
N GLU A 18 -10.96 -2.35 20.97
CA GLU A 18 -11.33 -3.19 19.83
C GLU A 18 -10.35 -4.37 19.72
N LEU A 19 -10.87 -5.51 19.25
CA LEU A 19 -10.02 -6.62 18.86
C LEU A 19 -9.42 -6.31 17.49
N SER A 20 -8.11 -6.17 17.44
CA SER A 20 -7.36 -5.68 16.30
C SER A 20 -6.20 -6.61 15.97
N GLN A 21 -5.71 -6.54 14.72
CA GLN A 21 -4.60 -7.36 14.24
C GLN A 21 -3.31 -7.15 15.05
N ASP A 22 -3.02 -5.91 15.44
CA ASP A 22 -1.91 -5.60 16.35
C ASP A 22 -2.05 -6.25 17.74
N ALA A 23 -3.26 -6.37 18.28
CA ALA A 23 -3.51 -7.08 19.54
C ALA A 23 -3.23 -8.59 19.41
N PHE A 24 -3.61 -9.20 18.28
CA PHE A 24 -3.27 -10.59 17.97
C PHE A 24 -1.76 -10.81 17.88
N PHE A 25 -1.04 -9.93 17.18
CA PHE A 25 0.43 -10.01 17.12
C PHE A 25 1.08 -9.81 18.49
N CYS A 26 0.60 -8.87 19.30
CA CYS A 26 1.06 -8.72 20.68
C CYS A 26 0.85 -9.99 21.51
N TRP A 27 -0.35 -10.58 21.46
CA TRP A 27 -0.65 -11.86 22.13
C TRP A 27 0.29 -12.98 21.68
N SER A 28 0.55 -13.07 20.38
CA SER A 28 1.43 -14.08 19.80
C SER A 28 2.88 -13.94 20.27
N LEU A 29 3.41 -12.72 20.28
CA LEU A 29 4.78 -12.41 20.73
C LEU A 29 4.94 -12.54 22.25
N ASN A 30 3.90 -12.22 23.02
CA ASN A 30 3.93 -12.22 24.47
C ASN A 30 4.13 -13.62 25.08
N TRP A 31 3.97 -14.69 24.31
CA TRP A 31 4.36 -16.04 24.75
C TRP A 31 5.84 -16.12 25.16
N LEU A 32 6.73 -15.38 24.51
CA LEU A 32 8.15 -15.28 24.90
C LEU A 32 8.38 -14.57 26.25
N ALA A 33 7.42 -13.78 26.71
CA ALA A 33 7.52 -13.07 27.99
C ALA A 33 6.93 -13.87 29.16
N VAL A 34 6.14 -14.91 28.87
CA VAL A 34 5.37 -15.67 29.88
C VAL A 34 5.77 -17.15 29.98
N LYS A 35 6.41 -17.72 28.96
CA LYS A 35 6.85 -19.12 28.93
C LYS A 35 8.37 -19.18 29.02
N GLU A 36 8.86 -20.02 29.91
CA GLU A 36 10.29 -20.30 30.10
C GLU A 36 10.71 -21.63 29.44
N ASP A 37 9.78 -22.60 29.35
CA ASP A 37 10.05 -23.89 28.69
C ASP A 37 10.13 -23.69 27.17
N THR A 38 11.35 -23.88 26.63
CA THR A 38 11.63 -23.72 25.21
C THR A 38 10.99 -24.82 24.35
N GLU A 39 10.59 -25.93 24.96
CA GLU A 39 9.90 -27.02 24.28
C GLU A 39 8.38 -26.83 24.17
N ASP A 40 7.80 -25.90 24.95
CA ASP A 40 6.38 -25.57 24.92
C ASP A 40 5.96 -25.07 23.52
N PRO A 41 4.88 -25.62 22.91
CA PRO A 41 4.38 -25.19 21.61
C PRO A 41 4.20 -23.67 21.46
N TYR A 42 3.71 -23.02 22.50
CA TYR A 42 3.46 -21.59 22.50
C TYR A 42 4.74 -20.76 22.60
N TYR A 43 5.77 -21.27 23.31
CA TYR A 43 7.10 -20.65 23.26
C TYR A 43 7.67 -20.72 21.84
N LYS A 44 7.65 -21.91 21.23
CA LYS A 44 8.11 -22.11 19.84
C LYS A 44 7.38 -21.19 18.86
N TYR A 45 6.07 -21.04 19.03
CA TYR A 45 5.25 -20.11 18.24
C TYR A 45 5.65 -18.65 18.45
N GLY A 46 5.78 -18.19 19.70
CA GLY A 46 6.22 -16.83 20.00
C GLY A 46 7.61 -16.52 19.45
N LYS A 47 8.54 -17.48 19.56
CA LYS A 47 9.88 -17.37 18.97
C LYS A 47 9.80 -17.26 17.45
N ALA A 48 9.07 -18.15 16.80
CA ALA A 48 8.95 -18.17 15.35
C ALA A 48 8.26 -16.91 14.82
N MET A 49 7.29 -16.35 15.55
CA MET A 49 6.69 -15.03 15.24
C MET A 49 7.73 -13.91 15.31
N LEU A 50 8.55 -13.87 16.36
CA LEU A 50 9.62 -12.87 16.47
C LEU A 50 10.67 -13.04 15.37
N ASP A 51 11.05 -14.28 15.05
CA ASP A 51 11.95 -14.62 13.93
C ASP A 51 11.36 -14.15 12.59
N LEU A 52 10.06 -14.36 12.36
CA LEU A 52 9.35 -13.91 11.16
C LEU A 52 9.47 -12.40 10.97
N PHE A 53 9.26 -11.62 12.02
CA PHE A 53 9.33 -10.15 11.97
C PHE A 53 10.77 -9.61 11.89
N LEU A 54 11.75 -10.29 12.48
CA LEU A 54 13.16 -9.89 12.39
C LEU A 54 13.80 -10.29 11.05
N GLY A 55 13.25 -11.31 10.37
CA GLY A 55 13.76 -11.85 9.12
C GLY A 55 15.21 -12.31 9.27
N ASN A 56 16.11 -11.75 8.46
CA ASN A 56 17.54 -12.08 8.51
C ASN A 56 18.25 -11.59 9.79
N ASN A 57 17.58 -10.80 10.64
CA ASN A 57 18.12 -10.29 11.89
C ASN A 57 17.66 -11.11 13.11
N LYS A 58 17.10 -12.31 12.89
CA LYS A 58 16.72 -13.23 13.96
C LYS A 58 17.93 -13.58 14.84
N LYS A 59 17.63 -14.00 16.07
CA LYS A 59 18.61 -14.38 17.08
C LYS A 59 18.42 -15.84 17.45
N ASP A 60 19.46 -16.42 18.00
CA ASP A 60 19.40 -17.79 18.52
C ASP A 60 18.50 -17.81 19.77
N GLU A 61 18.65 -16.81 20.63
CA GLU A 61 17.91 -16.67 21.88
C GLU A 61 17.34 -15.25 22.06
N TYR A 62 16.26 -15.18 22.83
CA TYR A 62 15.60 -13.93 23.21
C TYR A 62 15.34 -13.96 24.71
N THR A 63 15.93 -13.02 25.44
CA THR A 63 15.72 -12.88 26.90
C THR A 63 15.08 -11.55 27.21
N ASP A 64 14.44 -11.47 28.39
CA ASP A 64 13.73 -10.28 28.85
C ASP A 64 12.82 -9.70 27.75
N VAL A 65 11.90 -10.50 27.21
CA VAL A 65 11.02 -9.99 26.14
C VAL A 65 9.91 -9.13 26.75
N LEU A 66 9.71 -7.92 26.20
CA LEU A 66 8.70 -6.94 26.61
C LEU A 66 7.96 -6.40 25.38
N ILE A 67 6.63 -6.48 25.42
CA ILE A 67 5.75 -6.11 24.31
C ILE A 67 4.94 -4.88 24.74
N LYS A 68 5.00 -3.81 23.94
CA LYS A 68 4.19 -2.60 24.13
C LYS A 68 3.37 -2.33 22.88
N LYS A 69 2.05 -2.36 23.01
CA LYS A 69 1.11 -1.94 21.95
C LYS A 69 0.95 -0.42 21.99
N GLN A 70 0.77 0.22 20.83
CA GLN A 70 0.53 1.66 20.68
C GLN A 70 1.54 2.51 21.46
N PHE A 71 2.84 2.19 21.28
CA PHE A 71 3.91 2.87 21.98
C PHE A 71 4.13 4.27 21.43
N VAL A 72 4.01 5.27 22.30
CA VAL A 72 4.14 6.68 21.93
C VAL A 72 5.62 7.05 21.80
N VAL A 73 6.00 7.55 20.63
CA VAL A 73 7.32 8.13 20.35
C VAL A 73 7.19 9.65 20.26
N GLU A 74 8.02 10.35 21.02
CA GLU A 74 8.05 11.82 20.98
C GLU A 74 9.07 12.31 19.95
N PHE A 75 8.68 13.30 19.15
CA PHE A 75 9.56 13.94 18.17
C PHE A 75 9.22 15.42 18.02
N LYS A 76 10.02 16.16 17.24
CA LYS A 76 9.73 17.56 16.90
C LYS A 76 9.35 17.69 15.43
N ARG A 77 8.52 18.67 15.09
CA ARG A 77 8.21 19.05 13.70
C ARG A 77 8.71 20.45 13.40
N ASN A 78 9.13 20.69 12.17
CA ASN A 78 9.34 22.04 11.67
C ASN A 78 8.00 22.70 11.26
N GLU A 79 8.07 23.97 10.86
CA GLU A 79 6.93 24.75 10.37
C GLU A 79 6.18 24.11 9.18
N ASN A 80 6.86 23.26 8.40
CA ASN A 80 6.30 22.52 7.27
C ASN A 80 5.81 21.11 7.66
N ASN A 81 5.57 20.86 8.96
CA ASN A 81 5.11 19.59 9.51
C ASN A 81 6.05 18.37 9.29
N ASN A 82 7.30 18.60 8.88
CA ASN A 82 8.28 17.54 8.68
C ASN A 82 8.98 17.18 10.01
N PRO A 83 9.21 15.88 10.30
CA PRO A 83 9.95 15.46 11.48
C PRO A 83 11.38 16.03 11.50
N ILE A 84 11.78 16.61 12.62
CA ILE A 84 13.14 17.06 12.91
C ILE A 84 13.64 16.40 14.21
N LYS A 85 14.97 16.32 14.37
CA LYS A 85 15.60 15.68 15.53
C LYS A 85 15.18 16.40 16.82
N THR A 86 14.91 15.63 17.88
CA THR A 86 14.47 16.13 19.20
C THR A 86 15.42 17.17 19.82
N ASP A 87 16.70 17.09 19.46
CA ASP A 87 17.78 17.87 20.09
C ASP A 87 17.91 19.30 19.53
N THR A 88 17.08 19.70 18.56
CA THR A 88 17.06 21.07 18.04
C THR A 88 16.33 22.02 19.01
N THR A 89 16.79 23.28 19.12
CA THR A 89 16.18 24.29 19.99
C THR A 89 14.84 24.84 19.47
N PHE A 90 14.52 24.62 18.19
CA PHE A 90 13.28 25.04 17.54
C PHE A 90 12.45 23.83 17.06
N GLY A 91 11.13 24.01 16.95
CA GLY A 91 10.16 23.01 16.47
C GLY A 91 9.06 22.67 17.48
N GLU A 92 7.88 22.33 16.98
CA GLU A 92 6.73 21.94 17.79
C GLU A 92 6.85 20.47 18.22
N LYS A 93 6.53 20.17 19.48
CA LYS A 93 6.49 18.80 19.98
C LYS A 93 5.33 18.06 19.32
N ALA A 94 5.62 16.90 18.75
CA ALA A 94 4.65 16.00 18.16
C ALA A 94 4.81 14.58 18.73
N LYS A 95 3.77 13.78 18.55
CA LYS A 95 3.74 12.37 18.96
C LYS A 95 3.47 11.48 17.76
N GLY A 96 4.17 10.36 17.73
CA GLY A 96 3.97 9.26 16.83
C GLY A 96 3.57 8.02 17.62
N ILE A 97 2.86 7.09 17.00
CA ILE A 97 2.40 5.87 17.67
C ILE A 97 2.94 4.69 16.88
N ILE A 98 3.84 3.92 17.50
CA ILE A 98 4.25 2.61 17.00
C ILE A 98 3.15 1.62 17.35
N ASP A 99 2.61 0.89 16.37
CA ASP A 99 1.56 -0.10 16.61
C ASP A 99 2.02 -1.18 17.60
N ILE A 100 3.21 -1.75 17.38
CA ILE A 100 3.83 -2.70 18.32
C ILE A 100 5.33 -2.44 18.44
N LEU A 101 5.78 -2.23 19.68
CA LEU A 101 7.19 -2.21 20.04
C LEU A 101 7.52 -3.49 20.82
N VAL A 102 8.50 -4.25 20.32
CA VAL A 102 9.08 -5.39 21.02
C VAL A 102 10.48 -5.00 21.49
N LEU A 103 10.72 -5.08 22.79
CA LEU A 103 12.03 -4.91 23.41
C LEU A 103 12.50 -6.29 23.88
N PHE A 104 13.76 -6.62 23.61
CA PHE A 104 14.35 -7.89 24.02
C PHE A 104 15.85 -7.75 24.19
N LYS A 105 16.48 -8.75 24.80
CA LYS A 105 17.93 -8.85 24.87
C LYS A 105 18.44 -10.08 24.12
N ASP A 106 19.64 -9.91 23.59
CA ASP A 106 20.50 -10.95 23.05
C ASP A 106 21.75 -10.95 23.95
N GLY A 107 21.82 -11.91 24.86
CA GLY A 107 22.65 -11.81 26.06
C GLY A 107 22.24 -10.61 26.93
N ASN A 108 23.16 -9.68 27.14
CA ASN A 108 22.90 -8.43 27.89
C ASN A 108 22.69 -7.21 26.99
N VAL A 109 22.63 -7.40 25.66
CA VAL A 109 22.55 -6.30 24.70
C VAL A 109 21.09 -6.01 24.37
N PRO A 110 20.58 -4.80 24.65
CA PRO A 110 19.21 -4.42 24.31
C PRO A 110 19.03 -4.28 22.80
N HIS A 111 17.90 -4.79 22.32
CA HIS A 111 17.41 -4.68 20.96
C HIS A 111 15.96 -4.22 20.96
N ALA A 112 15.53 -3.67 19.83
CA ALA A 112 14.15 -3.29 19.60
C ALA A 112 13.69 -3.72 18.22
N LEU A 113 12.44 -4.14 18.13
CA LEU A 113 11.73 -4.34 16.88
C LEU A 113 10.48 -3.45 16.88
N ILE A 114 10.39 -2.59 15.87
CA ILE A 114 9.22 -1.77 15.58
C ILE A 114 8.41 -2.53 14.52
N ILE A 115 7.18 -2.91 14.84
CA ILE A 115 6.26 -3.53 13.89
C ILE A 115 5.20 -2.50 13.56
N GLU A 116 5.16 -2.10 12.28
CA GLU A 116 4.09 -1.29 11.73
C GLU A 116 3.07 -2.21 11.06
N ASP A 117 1.84 -2.16 11.55
CA ASP A 117 0.72 -2.93 11.05
C ASP A 117 -0.14 -2.09 10.11
N LYS A 118 -0.48 -2.64 8.94
CA LYS A 118 -1.36 -1.99 7.98
C LYS A 118 -2.39 -2.98 7.43
N THR A 119 -3.65 -2.56 7.41
CA THR A 119 -4.74 -3.29 6.74
C THR A 119 -5.17 -2.55 5.47
N HIS A 120 -5.67 -1.31 5.58
CA HIS A 120 -6.25 -0.56 4.46
C HIS A 120 -5.41 0.61 3.95
N THR A 121 -4.40 1.06 4.71
CA THR A 121 -3.56 2.21 4.37
C THR A 121 -2.12 1.79 4.12
N SER A 122 -1.32 2.62 3.47
CA SER A 122 0.11 2.40 3.29
C SER A 122 0.92 3.28 4.27
N GLU A 123 2.22 3.00 4.37
CA GLU A 123 3.17 3.89 5.04
C GLU A 123 3.10 5.29 4.42
N HIS A 124 3.02 6.32 5.27
CA HIS A 124 3.01 7.70 4.84
C HIS A 124 3.84 8.57 5.78
N SER A 125 4.29 9.70 5.25
CA SER A 125 5.05 10.71 6.01
C SER A 125 6.37 10.21 6.62
N ASN A 126 6.98 9.15 6.05
CA ASN A 126 8.21 8.52 6.55
C ASN A 126 8.10 8.12 8.03
N GLN A 127 6.91 7.69 8.47
CA GLN A 127 6.60 7.45 9.88
C GLN A 127 7.54 6.41 10.52
N ILE A 128 7.87 5.32 9.82
CA ILE A 128 8.73 4.25 10.36
C ILE A 128 10.16 4.75 10.59
N ALA A 129 10.70 5.53 9.64
CA ALA A 129 12.02 6.13 9.80
C ALA A 129 12.05 7.12 10.97
N MET A 130 10.97 7.89 11.14
CA MET A 130 10.79 8.80 12.26
C MET A 130 10.73 8.04 13.60
N TYR A 131 10.01 6.92 13.69
CA TYR A 131 10.00 6.08 14.89
C TYR A 131 11.39 5.55 15.23
N LYS A 132 12.09 4.96 14.25
CA LYS A 132 13.44 4.40 14.43
C LYS A 132 14.44 5.45 14.94
N ASN A 133 14.37 6.67 14.43
CA ASN A 133 15.31 7.74 14.81
C ASN A 133 15.05 8.32 16.21
N ASN A 134 13.79 8.31 16.68
CA ASN A 134 13.41 8.96 17.94
C ASN A 134 13.17 7.97 19.10
N LEU A 135 13.13 6.66 18.82
CA LEU A 135 12.94 5.63 19.85
C LEU A 135 14.01 5.67 20.96
N PRO A 136 15.33 5.76 20.69
CA PRO A 136 16.33 5.80 21.78
C PRO A 136 16.13 6.95 22.78
N ALA A 137 15.87 8.15 22.28
CA ALA A 137 15.61 9.33 23.12
C ALA A 137 14.31 9.16 23.92
N THR A 138 13.28 8.60 23.30
CA THR A 138 12.00 8.30 23.96
C THR A 138 12.20 7.31 25.11
N LEU A 139 12.91 6.20 24.90
CA LEU A 139 13.16 5.21 25.95
C LEU A 139 13.99 5.79 27.11
N LYS A 140 15.05 6.55 26.79
CA LYS A 140 15.89 7.20 27.80
C LYS A 140 15.10 8.11 28.74
N ASN A 141 14.11 8.82 28.20
CA ASN A 141 13.26 9.75 28.94
C ASN A 141 12.02 9.08 29.55
N SER A 142 11.83 7.78 29.36
CA SER A 142 10.69 7.06 29.92
C SER A 142 10.78 6.92 31.45
N ASN A 143 9.63 7.08 32.12
CA ASN A 143 9.45 6.79 33.54
C ASN A 143 8.86 5.39 33.78
N ASP A 144 8.64 4.60 32.73
CA ASP A 144 8.16 3.22 32.84
C ASP A 144 9.28 2.32 33.38
N SER A 145 9.06 1.73 34.56
CA SER A 145 10.02 0.85 35.22
C SER A 145 10.36 -0.40 34.40
N GLU A 146 9.46 -0.88 33.53
CA GLU A 146 9.74 -2.03 32.66
C GLU A 146 10.73 -1.68 31.54
N ILE A 147 10.90 -0.40 31.21
CA ILE A 147 11.78 0.09 30.14
C ILE A 147 13.20 0.38 30.64
N GLU A 148 13.42 0.46 31.95
CA GLU A 148 14.69 0.90 32.55
C GLU A 148 15.91 0.16 32.00
N THR A 149 15.79 -1.16 31.80
CA THR A 149 16.87 -2.01 31.28
C THR A 149 17.15 -1.87 29.79
N TYR A 150 16.39 -1.03 29.07
CA TYR A 150 16.54 -0.78 27.62
C TYR A 150 16.96 0.66 27.31
N LYS A 151 17.21 1.50 28.32
CA LYS A 151 17.58 2.91 28.12
C LYS A 151 18.90 3.11 27.36
N ASN A 152 19.77 2.11 27.34
CA ASN A 152 21.03 2.07 26.59
C ASN A 152 20.89 1.45 25.17
N LEU A 153 19.67 1.39 24.61
CA LEU A 153 19.41 0.90 23.26
C LEU A 153 20.22 1.67 22.20
N SER A 154 21.05 0.95 21.46
CA SER A 154 21.78 1.47 20.30
C SER A 154 20.87 1.55 19.08
N SER A 155 20.96 2.64 18.29
CA SER A 155 20.23 2.78 17.02
C SER A 155 20.52 1.67 16.01
N LYS A 156 21.68 1.01 16.11
CA LYS A 156 22.06 -0.13 15.25
C LYS A 156 21.26 -1.41 15.57
N ASN A 157 20.71 -1.49 16.78
CA ASN A 157 19.97 -2.64 17.29
C ASN A 157 18.44 -2.42 17.19
N ILE A 158 18.02 -1.49 16.33
CA ILE A 158 16.60 -1.21 16.06
C ILE A 158 16.24 -1.76 14.70
N TYR A 159 15.35 -2.75 14.71
CA TYR A 159 14.80 -3.39 13.52
C TYR A 159 13.39 -2.89 13.23
N THR A 160 12.98 -2.97 11.97
CA THR A 160 11.64 -2.57 11.53
C THR A 160 10.99 -3.66 10.70
N ALA A 161 9.75 -4.00 11.04
CA ALA A 161 8.88 -4.87 10.27
C ALA A 161 7.68 -4.09 9.75
N TYR A 162 7.36 -4.27 8.47
CA TYR A 162 6.15 -3.76 7.85
C TYR A 162 5.23 -4.93 7.50
N VAL A 163 4.06 -4.98 8.14
CA VAL A 163 3.09 -6.06 7.96
C VAL A 163 1.87 -5.49 7.24
N LYS A 164 1.49 -6.14 6.15
CA LYS A 164 0.33 -5.72 5.36
C LYS A 164 -0.50 -6.95 4.97
N THR A 165 -1.67 -7.09 5.57
CA THR A 165 -2.64 -8.17 5.30
C THR A 165 -3.67 -7.80 4.25
N GLY A 166 -3.86 -6.50 3.98
CA GLY A 166 -4.63 -6.01 2.83
C GLY A 166 -3.79 -5.94 1.54
N ILE A 167 -4.30 -5.22 0.55
CA ILE A 167 -3.65 -5.05 -0.76
C ILE A 167 -2.30 -4.35 -0.61
N MET A 168 -1.24 -4.95 -1.17
CA MET A 168 0.07 -4.30 -1.33
C MET A 168 0.14 -3.55 -2.66
N TYR A 169 -0.12 -2.25 -2.63
CA TYR A 169 0.07 -1.35 -3.76
C TYR A 169 1.56 -1.07 -4.01
N SER A 170 1.89 -0.29 -5.05
CA SER A 170 3.28 -0.05 -5.44
C SER A 170 4.14 0.53 -4.30
N ASP A 171 3.60 1.45 -3.50
CA ASP A 171 4.33 2.05 -2.38
C ASP A 171 4.59 1.04 -1.24
N ASP A 172 3.69 0.07 -1.03
CA ASP A 172 3.87 -1.03 -0.08
C ASP A 172 5.00 -1.97 -0.53
N LEU A 173 5.06 -2.27 -1.83
CA LEU A 173 6.10 -3.13 -2.41
C LEU A 173 7.50 -2.50 -2.28
N ASP A 174 7.58 -1.17 -2.35
CA ASP A 174 8.83 -0.42 -2.17
C ASP A 174 9.30 -0.41 -0.69
N MET A 175 8.46 -0.80 0.28
CA MET A 175 8.87 -0.91 1.70
C MET A 175 10.00 -1.91 1.92
N LYS A 176 10.16 -2.91 1.05
CA LYS A 176 11.28 -3.86 1.12
C LYS A 176 12.65 -3.19 1.09
N ASN A 177 12.73 -1.96 0.57
CA ASN A 177 13.95 -1.15 0.51
C ASN A 177 14.09 -0.18 1.69
N LYS A 178 13.05 -0.01 2.51
CA LYS A 178 13.00 0.96 3.62
C LYS A 178 13.00 0.33 5.01
N VAL A 179 12.56 -0.92 5.12
CA VAL A 179 12.46 -1.66 6.39
C VAL A 179 13.32 -2.91 6.40
N ASN A 180 13.58 -3.46 7.59
CA ASN A 180 14.35 -4.70 7.72
C ASN A 180 13.58 -5.92 7.21
N THR A 181 12.26 -5.95 7.36
CA THR A 181 11.43 -7.09 6.92
C THR A 181 10.05 -6.63 6.48
N THR A 182 9.58 -7.15 5.36
CA THR A 182 8.19 -7.02 4.90
C THR A 182 7.47 -8.35 5.01
N ILE A 183 6.20 -8.31 5.42
CA ILE A 183 5.33 -9.47 5.55
C ILE A 183 4.02 -9.18 4.83
N SER A 184 3.77 -9.93 3.76
CA SER A 184 2.50 -9.98 3.05
C SER A 184 1.55 -10.99 3.66
N LEU A 185 0.28 -10.94 3.24
CA LEU A 185 -0.73 -11.95 3.56
C LEU A 185 -0.23 -13.38 3.27
N ASP A 186 0.29 -13.65 2.06
CA ASP A 186 0.83 -14.96 1.66
C ASP A 186 1.96 -15.44 2.59
N LYS A 187 2.90 -14.55 2.94
CA LYS A 187 4.00 -14.90 3.85
C LYS A 187 3.51 -15.19 5.26
N LEU A 188 2.50 -14.44 5.74
CA LEU A 188 1.90 -14.66 7.05
C LEU A 188 1.10 -15.96 7.09
N LEU A 189 0.32 -16.27 6.06
CA LEU A 189 -0.45 -17.53 5.96
C LEU A 189 0.47 -18.74 5.97
N LYS A 190 1.50 -18.75 5.11
CA LYS A 190 2.52 -19.81 5.10
C LYS A 190 3.19 -19.99 6.46
N PHE A 191 3.43 -18.90 7.18
CA PHE A 191 3.95 -18.96 8.53
C PHE A 191 2.94 -19.61 9.49
N LEU A 192 1.67 -19.17 9.46
CA LEU A 192 0.66 -19.71 10.35
C LEU A 192 0.40 -21.20 10.06
N ASP A 193 0.47 -21.64 8.80
CA ASP A 193 0.34 -23.06 8.44
C ASP A 193 1.35 -23.96 9.14
N LEU A 194 2.52 -23.45 9.55
CA LEU A 194 3.51 -24.21 10.33
C LEU A 194 3.02 -24.56 11.75
N PHE A 195 1.97 -23.89 12.23
CA PHE A 195 1.44 -24.02 13.59
C PHE A 195 0.01 -24.58 13.65
N HIS A 196 -0.60 -24.85 12.50
CA HIS A 196 -1.95 -25.36 12.38
C HIS A 196 -1.95 -26.90 12.34
N GLY A 197 -2.90 -27.56 13.03
CA GLY A 197 -2.89 -29.02 13.21
C GLY A 197 -3.16 -29.86 11.96
N VAL A 198 -3.60 -29.23 10.86
CA VAL A 198 -4.02 -29.93 9.62
C VAL A 198 -3.00 -29.74 8.47
N SER A 199 -1.95 -28.96 8.68
CA SER A 199 -0.92 -28.72 7.66
C SER A 199 0.08 -29.88 7.57
N ASN A 200 0.60 -30.13 6.36
CA ASN A 200 1.66 -31.12 6.15
C ASN A 200 3.07 -30.62 6.55
N GLN A 201 3.19 -29.35 6.92
CA GLN A 201 4.45 -28.70 7.32
C GLN A 201 4.46 -28.31 8.80
N THR A 202 3.51 -28.81 9.59
CA THR A 202 3.35 -28.45 11.01
C THR A 202 4.60 -28.82 11.82
N ILE A 203 5.20 -27.82 12.46
CA ILE A 203 6.35 -28.01 13.38
C ILE A 203 5.92 -28.06 14.84
N SER A 204 4.76 -27.47 15.17
CA SER A 204 4.11 -27.54 16.47
C SER A 204 2.65 -27.15 16.32
N THR A 205 1.76 -27.44 17.28
CA THR A 205 0.34 -27.15 17.12
C THR A 205 -0.15 -26.17 18.18
N ILE A 206 -0.83 -25.10 17.75
CA ILE A 206 -1.44 -24.10 18.63
C ILE A 206 -2.96 -24.30 18.68
N ASN A 207 -3.44 -24.86 19.78
CA ASN A 207 -4.86 -25.16 20.02
C ASN A 207 -5.55 -24.04 20.82
N SER A 208 -5.38 -22.79 20.40
CA SER A 208 -6.05 -21.63 20.99
C SER A 208 -7.12 -21.11 20.04
N ASN A 209 -8.35 -20.88 20.52
CA ASN A 209 -9.41 -20.26 19.70
C ASN A 209 -8.95 -18.90 19.13
N ILE A 210 -8.18 -18.12 19.89
CA ILE A 210 -7.61 -16.85 19.40
C ILE A 210 -6.79 -17.04 18.12
N TYR A 211 -6.00 -18.12 18.07
CA TYR A 211 -5.17 -18.45 16.92
C TYR A 211 -6.01 -19.03 15.78
N LEU A 212 -6.92 -19.96 16.08
CA LEU A 212 -7.77 -20.60 15.08
C LEU A 212 -8.71 -19.59 14.41
N ASP A 213 -9.35 -18.71 15.17
CA ASP A 213 -10.24 -17.67 14.65
C ASP A 213 -9.48 -16.71 13.72
N TYR A 214 -8.27 -16.28 14.10
CA TYR A 214 -7.45 -15.40 13.27
C TYR A 214 -6.93 -16.12 12.01
N TYR A 215 -6.57 -17.40 12.13
CA TYR A 215 -6.16 -18.25 11.02
C TYR A 215 -7.29 -18.40 10.00
N GLU A 216 -8.50 -18.76 10.45
CA GLU A 216 -9.69 -18.90 9.62
C GLU A 216 -10.06 -17.57 8.95
N TYR A 217 -9.98 -16.45 9.68
CA TYR A 217 -10.21 -15.12 9.12
C TYR A 217 -9.26 -14.80 7.95
N LEU A 218 -7.94 -15.00 8.11
CA LEU A 218 -6.99 -14.73 7.05
C LEU A 218 -7.13 -15.69 5.86
N HIS A 219 -7.46 -16.95 6.11
CA HIS A 219 -7.76 -17.91 5.03
C HIS A 219 -9.03 -17.53 4.28
N GLY A 220 -10.08 -17.06 4.96
CA GLY A 220 -11.28 -16.54 4.30
C GLY A 220 -10.99 -15.37 3.37
N ILE A 221 -10.06 -14.46 3.74
CA ILE A 221 -9.58 -13.40 2.84
C ILE A 221 -8.85 -14.01 1.63
N ASN A 222 -7.96 -14.97 1.86
CA ASN A 222 -7.18 -15.60 0.80
C ASN A 222 -8.05 -16.40 -0.18
N ASP A 223 -9.03 -17.14 0.31
CA ASP A 223 -9.98 -17.90 -0.49
C ASP A 223 -10.81 -16.98 -1.39
N PHE A 224 -11.30 -15.87 -0.84
CA PHE A 224 -11.99 -14.83 -1.61
C PHE A 224 -11.09 -14.23 -2.70
N GLN A 225 -9.82 -13.93 -2.38
CA GLN A 225 -8.85 -13.44 -3.37
C GLN A 225 -8.58 -14.48 -4.48
N ASN A 226 -8.49 -15.76 -4.12
CA ASN A 226 -8.28 -16.85 -5.08
C ASN A 226 -9.49 -17.03 -6.00
N GLU A 227 -10.71 -16.87 -5.49
CA GLU A 227 -11.94 -16.91 -6.29
C GLU A 227 -11.94 -15.83 -7.38
N ILE A 228 -11.53 -14.59 -7.02
CA ILE A 228 -11.36 -13.50 -7.99
C ILE A 228 -10.33 -13.89 -9.05
N ILE A 229 -9.18 -14.42 -8.64
CA ILE A 229 -8.12 -14.84 -9.57
C ILE A 229 -8.60 -15.94 -10.52
N ASP A 230 -9.37 -16.90 -10.03
CA ASP A 230 -9.89 -18.01 -10.83
C ASP A 230 -10.97 -17.55 -11.83
N ASN A 231 -11.78 -16.56 -11.47
CA ASN A 231 -12.70 -15.91 -12.41
C ASN A 231 -11.95 -15.19 -13.53
N PHE A 232 -10.86 -14.49 -13.20
CA PHE A 232 -10.01 -13.86 -14.20
C PHE A 232 -9.33 -14.88 -15.13
N LYS A 233 -8.94 -16.07 -14.64
CA LYS A 233 -8.43 -17.15 -15.50
C LYS A 233 -9.48 -17.69 -16.48
N LYS A 234 -10.77 -17.57 -16.13
CA LYS A 234 -11.91 -17.95 -16.98
C LYS A 234 -12.41 -16.79 -17.87
N ASN A 235 -11.73 -15.64 -17.84
CA ASN A 235 -12.13 -14.40 -18.52
C ASN A 235 -13.53 -13.89 -18.10
N GLN A 236 -13.90 -14.10 -16.83
CA GLN A 236 -15.19 -13.70 -16.28
C GLN A 236 -15.05 -12.43 -15.45
N TYR A 237 -15.75 -11.37 -15.88
CA TYR A 237 -15.68 -10.02 -15.31
C TYR A 237 -17.06 -9.42 -14.98
N VAL A 238 -18.17 -10.09 -15.36
CA VAL A 238 -19.57 -9.61 -15.19
C VAL A 238 -20.38 -10.44 -14.18
N ASP A 239 -21.40 -9.79 -13.63
CA ASP A 239 -22.32 -10.24 -12.59
C ASP A 239 -23.05 -11.55 -12.93
N ASN A 240 -22.56 -12.64 -12.36
CA ASN A 240 -23.34 -13.62 -11.58
C ASN A 240 -22.45 -14.14 -10.44
N TYR A 241 -21.78 -13.20 -9.76
CA TYR A 241 -20.98 -13.52 -8.59
C TYR A 241 -21.91 -13.69 -7.39
N GLU A 242 -22.41 -14.90 -7.18
CA GLU A 242 -22.88 -15.31 -5.86
C GLU A 242 -21.63 -15.61 -5.03
N SER A 243 -21.10 -14.56 -4.38
CA SER A 243 -20.06 -14.72 -3.36
C SER A 243 -20.47 -15.84 -2.41
N THR A 244 -19.63 -16.85 -2.25
CA THR A 244 -19.82 -17.85 -1.18
C THR A 244 -19.68 -17.20 0.21
N ASN A 245 -19.06 -16.01 0.28
CA ASN A 245 -18.95 -15.21 1.48
C ASN A 245 -20.05 -14.13 1.51
N THR A 246 -21.17 -14.46 2.17
CA THR A 246 -22.37 -13.61 2.26
C THR A 246 -22.16 -12.30 3.01
N GLU A 247 -21.06 -12.15 3.77
CA GLU A 247 -20.77 -10.93 4.55
C GLU A 247 -20.27 -9.75 3.69
N LEU A 248 -19.66 -10.02 2.53
CA LEU A 248 -19.08 -8.98 1.67
C LEU A 248 -20.10 -8.38 0.67
N GLY A 249 -21.22 -9.06 0.41
CA GLY A 249 -22.43 -8.49 -0.22
C GLY A 249 -22.28 -7.83 -1.60
N TYR A 250 -21.15 -8.03 -2.31
CA TYR A 250 -20.90 -7.36 -3.59
C TYR A 250 -21.71 -8.00 -4.71
N LYS A 251 -22.57 -7.20 -5.36
CA LYS A 251 -23.26 -7.60 -6.59
C LYS A 251 -22.34 -7.69 -7.80
N ASN A 252 -21.21 -6.98 -7.76
CA ASN A 252 -20.19 -6.94 -8.81
C ASN A 252 -18.78 -7.01 -8.22
N ILE A 253 -17.92 -7.88 -8.75
CA ILE A 253 -16.56 -8.12 -8.22
C ILE A 253 -15.68 -6.87 -8.21
N PHE A 254 -15.85 -5.92 -9.14
CA PHE A 254 -15.06 -4.68 -9.21
C PHE A 254 -15.54 -3.60 -8.24
N GLN A 255 -16.54 -3.88 -7.41
CA GLN A 255 -16.76 -3.10 -6.18
C GLN A 255 -15.66 -3.39 -5.15
N ASP A 256 -15.08 -4.60 -5.19
CA ASP A 256 -13.99 -4.98 -4.32
C ASP A 256 -12.65 -4.38 -4.81
N PRO A 257 -11.90 -3.66 -3.95
CA PRO A 257 -10.62 -3.06 -4.33
C PRO A 257 -9.55 -4.07 -4.76
N TYR A 258 -9.59 -5.31 -4.27
CA TYR A 258 -8.64 -6.35 -4.65
C TYR A 258 -8.87 -6.79 -6.09
N ALA A 259 -10.12 -6.96 -6.52
CA ALA A 259 -10.43 -7.24 -7.93
C ALA A 259 -9.92 -6.12 -8.85
N GLN A 260 -10.16 -4.86 -8.48
CA GLN A 260 -9.66 -3.71 -9.24
C GLN A 260 -8.11 -3.72 -9.34
N TYR A 261 -7.43 -3.93 -8.21
CA TYR A 261 -5.98 -4.02 -8.15
C TYR A 261 -5.44 -5.17 -8.99
N CYS A 262 -5.97 -6.38 -8.79
CA CYS A 262 -5.52 -7.60 -9.45
C CYS A 262 -5.69 -7.48 -10.98
N PHE A 263 -6.81 -6.93 -11.45
CA PHE A 263 -7.05 -6.71 -12.87
C PHE A 263 -6.01 -5.76 -13.49
N LEU A 264 -5.80 -4.59 -12.89
CA LEU A 264 -4.79 -3.63 -13.37
C LEU A 264 -3.38 -4.20 -13.29
N LYS A 265 -3.05 -4.94 -12.23
CA LYS A 265 -1.74 -5.59 -12.05
C LYS A 265 -1.50 -6.63 -13.14
N LYS A 266 -2.49 -7.45 -13.47
CA LYS A 266 -2.39 -8.46 -14.54
C LYS A 266 -2.23 -7.85 -15.92
N ILE A 267 -2.95 -6.76 -16.20
CA ILE A 267 -2.86 -6.08 -17.48
C ILE A 267 -1.51 -5.39 -17.65
N PHE A 268 -1.03 -4.68 -16.62
CA PHE A 268 0.06 -3.71 -16.78
C PHE A 268 1.38 -4.05 -16.09
N VAL A 269 1.39 -4.90 -15.05
CA VAL A 269 2.58 -5.13 -14.20
C VAL A 269 3.11 -6.55 -14.35
N GLU A 270 2.26 -7.57 -14.28
CA GLU A 270 2.70 -8.97 -14.49
C GLU A 270 3.14 -9.21 -15.96
N CYS A 271 2.62 -8.43 -16.91
CA CYS A 271 3.11 -8.43 -18.30
C CYS A 271 4.44 -7.66 -18.50
N ASP A 272 4.82 -6.80 -17.55
CA ASP A 272 6.05 -5.99 -17.60
C ASP A 272 7.28 -6.73 -17.04
N GLU A 273 7.14 -7.94 -16.48
CA GLU A 273 8.29 -8.77 -16.07
C GLU A 273 9.22 -9.13 -17.24
N ASN A 274 8.76 -8.99 -18.49
CA ASN A 274 9.58 -9.09 -19.71
C ASN A 274 10.26 -7.77 -20.13
N ARG A 275 10.03 -6.66 -19.42
CA ARG A 275 10.71 -5.37 -19.62
C ARG A 275 11.60 -5.08 -18.42
N ASN A 276 12.65 -5.88 -18.36
CA ASN A 276 13.83 -5.71 -17.52
C ASN A 276 14.14 -4.24 -17.17
N SER A 277 14.34 -4.02 -15.87
CA SER A 277 15.42 -3.19 -15.32
C SER A 277 16.01 -2.14 -16.27
N SER A 278 15.47 -0.92 -16.23
CA SER A 278 16.31 0.24 -16.48
C SER A 278 16.87 0.71 -15.14
N ASP A 279 17.88 -0.01 -14.66
CA ASP A 279 18.92 0.62 -13.86
C ASP A 279 19.69 1.53 -14.83
N GLY A 280 19.59 2.85 -14.65
CA GLY A 280 20.30 3.84 -15.45
C GLY A 280 19.41 4.92 -16.08
N SER A 281 19.32 6.07 -15.42
CA SER A 281 20.17 7.20 -15.82
C SER A 281 20.27 8.20 -14.66
N LYS A 282 21.51 8.58 -14.32
CA LYS A 282 21.77 9.83 -13.60
C LYS A 282 21.61 10.95 -14.62
N ASN A 283 20.39 11.36 -14.89
CA ASN A 283 20.07 12.62 -15.55
C ASN A 283 18.82 13.17 -14.85
N ASP A 284 18.77 14.48 -14.66
CA ASP A 284 17.76 15.22 -13.90
C ASP A 284 16.32 15.14 -14.47
N GLU A 285 16.01 14.16 -15.32
CA GLU A 285 14.65 13.82 -15.69
C GLU A 285 14.03 13.00 -14.56
N ILE A 286 13.01 13.56 -13.91
CA ILE A 286 12.14 12.82 -12.99
C ILE A 286 11.38 11.77 -13.83
N ILE A 287 12.02 10.63 -14.10
CA ILE A 287 11.40 9.49 -14.76
C ILE A 287 10.40 8.92 -13.76
N PHE A 288 9.13 9.25 -13.96
CA PHE A 288 8.04 8.69 -13.18
C PHE A 288 8.00 7.17 -13.36
N LYS A 289 8.30 6.41 -12.29
CA LYS A 289 8.08 4.97 -12.24
C LYS A 289 6.58 4.72 -12.28
N SER A 290 6.11 3.86 -13.18
CA SER A 290 4.70 3.46 -13.24
C SER A 290 4.25 2.88 -11.89
N ARG A 291 3.03 3.23 -11.46
CA ARG A 291 2.51 2.83 -10.12
C ARG A 291 1.03 2.50 -10.17
N ILE A 292 0.65 1.50 -9.37
CA ILE A 292 -0.73 1.22 -9.02
C ILE A 292 -0.99 1.73 -7.60
N TYR A 293 -2.07 2.50 -7.43
CA TYR A 293 -2.55 2.98 -6.15
C TYR A 293 -4.06 3.14 -6.17
N SER A 294 -4.67 3.32 -5.00
CA SER A 294 -6.12 3.46 -4.85
C SER A 294 -6.51 4.73 -4.13
N GLY A 295 -7.81 4.99 -4.12
CA GLY A 295 -8.42 6.05 -3.35
C GLY A 295 -9.91 5.86 -3.22
N SER A 296 -10.60 6.94 -2.87
CA SER A 296 -12.06 6.93 -2.70
C SER A 296 -12.66 8.16 -3.36
N ASN A 297 -13.81 7.97 -3.99
CA ASN A 297 -14.65 9.06 -4.45
C ASN A 297 -15.33 9.73 -3.25
N LYS A 298 -15.93 10.90 -3.48
CA LYS A 298 -16.65 11.67 -2.43
C LYS A 298 -17.84 10.90 -1.83
N ASP A 299 -18.40 9.96 -2.58
CA ASP A 299 -19.49 9.08 -2.15
C ASP A 299 -18.99 7.82 -1.41
N GLY A 300 -17.69 7.69 -1.18
CA GLY A 300 -17.07 6.57 -0.48
C GLY A 300 -16.71 5.37 -1.37
N THR A 301 -17.18 5.35 -2.63
CA THR A 301 -16.85 4.28 -3.58
C THR A 301 -15.34 4.23 -3.83
N LYS A 302 -14.78 3.01 -3.90
CA LYS A 302 -13.35 2.78 -4.10
C LYS A 302 -12.99 2.77 -5.57
N TRP A 303 -11.84 3.33 -5.89
CA TRP A 303 -11.23 3.25 -7.21
C TRP A 303 -9.76 2.85 -7.09
N THR A 304 -9.24 2.22 -8.14
CA THR A 304 -7.83 1.85 -8.27
C THR A 304 -7.32 2.33 -9.63
N GLN A 305 -6.10 2.86 -9.69
CA GLN A 305 -5.52 3.36 -10.92
C GLN A 305 -4.09 2.89 -11.14
N TYR A 306 -3.74 2.75 -12.42
CA TYR A 306 -2.39 2.55 -12.94
C TYR A 306 -1.93 3.80 -13.68
N CYS A 307 -0.95 4.50 -13.13
CA CYS A 307 -0.33 5.66 -13.78
C CYS A 307 0.89 5.21 -14.58
N PHE A 308 0.91 5.52 -15.88
CA PHE A 308 1.98 5.12 -16.81
C PHE A 308 2.78 6.30 -17.38
N TRP A 309 2.29 7.52 -17.19
CA TRP A 309 3.01 8.72 -17.57
C TRP A 309 2.65 9.86 -16.62
N LYS A 310 3.67 10.55 -16.11
CA LYS A 310 3.51 11.77 -15.33
C LYS A 310 4.63 12.73 -15.70
N LYS A 311 4.30 14.00 -15.92
CA LYS A 311 5.28 15.07 -16.07
C LYS A 311 5.04 16.13 -15.01
N GLN A 312 6.12 16.58 -14.38
CA GLN A 312 6.14 17.75 -13.51
C GLN A 312 6.72 18.94 -14.28
N PHE A 313 6.21 20.15 -14.06
CA PHE A 313 6.80 21.35 -14.64
C PHE A 313 7.97 21.91 -13.86
N GLU A 314 8.85 22.59 -14.59
CA GLU A 314 9.81 23.52 -14.01
C GLU A 314 9.06 24.80 -13.59
N THR A 315 8.89 25.00 -12.29
CA THR A 315 8.34 26.26 -11.77
C THR A 315 9.49 27.22 -11.47
N ASN A 316 9.46 28.44 -12.00
CA ASN A 316 10.36 29.55 -11.62
C ASN A 316 10.03 30.15 -10.23
N ILE A 317 9.15 29.51 -9.46
CA ILE A 317 8.64 29.99 -8.18
C ILE A 317 9.64 29.64 -7.07
N LEU A 318 9.88 30.61 -6.18
CA LEU A 318 10.87 30.56 -5.10
C LEU A 318 10.74 29.29 -4.22
N PRO A 319 11.83 28.83 -3.58
CA PRO A 319 11.89 27.57 -2.82
C PRO A 319 10.85 27.38 -1.70
N HIS A 320 10.16 28.43 -1.28
CA HIS A 320 9.21 28.41 -0.17
C HIS A 320 7.78 27.99 -0.58
N GLU A 321 7.47 27.84 -1.88
CA GLU A 321 6.18 27.35 -2.40
C GLU A 321 6.30 25.98 -3.10
N LYS A 322 7.36 25.20 -2.78
CA LYS A 322 7.72 23.96 -3.48
C LYS A 322 6.72 22.80 -3.34
N ASP A 323 5.75 22.86 -2.42
CA ASP A 323 4.86 21.72 -2.16
C ASP A 323 3.73 21.54 -3.20
N GLU A 324 3.52 22.50 -4.11
CA GLU A 324 2.53 22.41 -5.19
C GLU A 324 3.15 22.24 -6.57
N HIS A 325 3.89 21.15 -6.75
CA HIS A 325 4.38 20.77 -8.06
C HIS A 325 3.24 20.58 -9.07
N GLU A 326 3.19 21.47 -10.07
CA GLU A 326 2.29 21.37 -11.21
C GLU A 326 2.62 20.08 -11.97
N SER A 327 1.67 19.15 -12.04
CA SER A 327 1.89 17.88 -12.73
C SER A 327 0.69 17.45 -13.54
N TYR A 328 1.00 16.83 -14.68
CA TYR A 328 0.05 16.10 -15.48
C TYR A 328 0.29 14.63 -15.38
N ALA A 329 -0.78 13.85 -15.48
CA ALA A 329 -0.68 12.40 -15.51
C ALA A 329 -1.63 11.79 -16.53
N LEU A 330 -1.19 10.71 -17.16
CA LEU A 330 -2.03 9.77 -17.87
C LEU A 330 -2.08 8.47 -17.07
N PHE A 331 -3.30 7.99 -16.87
CA PHE A 331 -3.54 6.79 -16.08
C PHE A 331 -4.81 6.08 -16.53
N TRP A 332 -4.80 4.76 -16.35
CA TRP A 332 -5.98 3.93 -16.39
C TRP A 332 -6.58 3.84 -14.99
N ARG A 333 -7.88 4.04 -14.83
CA ARG A 333 -8.58 3.88 -13.55
C ARG A 333 -9.78 2.96 -13.70
N ILE A 334 -9.91 2.00 -12.79
CA ILE A 334 -11.16 1.29 -12.54
C ILE A 334 -11.93 2.07 -11.49
N ASP A 335 -13.16 2.37 -11.83
CA ASP A 335 -14.05 3.21 -11.04
C ASP A 335 -15.50 2.73 -11.24
N ASN A 336 -16.39 3.16 -10.37
CA ASN A 336 -17.76 2.67 -10.28
C ASN A 336 -18.74 3.81 -10.60
N ALA A 337 -19.61 3.60 -11.57
CA ALA A 337 -20.70 4.52 -11.87
C ALA A 337 -21.99 4.03 -11.20
N THR A 338 -22.63 4.88 -10.41
CA THR A 338 -23.94 4.56 -9.85
C THR A 338 -25.04 5.09 -10.76
N MET A 339 -25.88 4.18 -11.29
CA MET A 339 -27.06 4.50 -12.08
C MET A 339 -28.25 3.73 -11.52
N ASN A 340 -29.37 4.39 -11.24
CA ASN A 340 -30.58 3.74 -10.71
C ASN A 340 -30.36 2.85 -9.46
N LYS A 341 -29.43 3.25 -8.57
CA LYS A 341 -29.00 2.47 -7.38
C LYS A 341 -28.25 1.16 -7.70
N GLU A 342 -27.86 0.96 -8.96
CA GLU A 342 -26.99 -0.12 -9.39
C GLU A 342 -25.59 0.43 -9.69
N ILE A 343 -24.59 -0.41 -9.44
CA ILE A 343 -23.18 -0.06 -9.61
C ILE A 343 -22.68 -0.70 -10.89
N TYR A 344 -22.11 0.12 -11.76
CA TYR A 344 -21.56 -0.28 -13.04
C TYR A 344 -20.07 0.05 -13.09
N PRO A 345 -19.20 -0.96 -12.96
CA PRO A 345 -17.75 -0.74 -13.05
C PRO A 345 -17.34 -0.41 -14.48
N TYR A 346 -16.31 0.41 -14.58
CA TYR A 346 -15.70 0.78 -15.86
C TYR A 346 -14.21 1.02 -15.71
N LEU A 347 -13.50 0.80 -16.81
CA LEU A 347 -12.10 1.17 -16.99
C LEU A 347 -12.05 2.44 -17.84
N ALA A 348 -11.31 3.46 -17.39
CA ALA A 348 -11.15 4.70 -18.13
C ALA A 348 -9.69 5.13 -18.24
N LEU A 349 -9.27 5.53 -19.43
CA LEU A 349 -8.05 6.29 -19.62
C LEU A 349 -8.36 7.75 -19.33
N ARG A 350 -7.62 8.35 -18.41
CA ARG A 350 -7.82 9.74 -17.98
C ARG A 350 -6.55 10.55 -18.08
N TYR A 351 -6.76 11.84 -18.34
CA TYR A 351 -5.77 12.89 -18.18
C TYR A 351 -6.09 13.68 -16.91
N TYR A 352 -5.07 13.90 -16.07
CA TYR A 352 -5.16 14.74 -14.89
C TYR A 352 -4.36 16.03 -15.06
N ASP A 353 -4.97 17.13 -14.62
CA ASP A 353 -4.41 18.47 -14.55
C ASP A 353 -4.92 19.17 -13.29
N LYS A 354 -4.06 19.27 -12.27
CA LYS A 354 -4.38 19.90 -10.97
C LYS A 354 -4.74 21.38 -11.12
N ASN A 355 -4.19 22.06 -12.12
CA ASN A 355 -4.21 23.51 -12.22
C ASN A 355 -5.16 24.06 -13.27
N ILE A 356 -6.00 23.20 -13.87
CA ILE A 356 -7.01 23.59 -14.86
C ILE A 356 -7.90 24.76 -14.41
N ASN A 357 -8.09 24.92 -13.09
CA ASN A 357 -8.89 25.99 -12.48
C ASN A 357 -8.06 27.12 -11.84
N LYS A 358 -6.74 26.99 -11.72
CA LYS A 358 -5.87 28.02 -11.08
C LYS A 358 -5.47 29.13 -12.04
N TYR A 359 -5.33 28.83 -13.33
CA TYR A 359 -4.97 29.81 -14.35
C TYR A 359 -6.07 29.89 -15.42
N PRO A 360 -7.16 30.63 -15.15
CA PRO A 360 -8.20 30.86 -16.16
C PRO A 360 -7.60 31.57 -17.39
N PRO A 361 -8.15 31.36 -18.59
CA PRO A 361 -7.59 31.90 -19.82
C PRO A 361 -7.52 33.44 -19.76
N SER A 362 -6.29 33.98 -19.70
CA SER A 362 -6.04 35.40 -19.95
C SER A 362 -5.85 35.59 -21.46
N PRO A 363 -6.54 36.54 -22.11
CA PRO A 363 -6.34 36.79 -23.53
C PRO A 363 -4.93 37.26 -23.90
N ASN A 364 -4.09 37.61 -22.91
CA ASN A 364 -2.81 38.31 -23.12
C ASN A 364 -1.55 37.60 -22.59
N THR A 365 -1.56 36.32 -22.19
CA THR A 365 -0.31 35.63 -21.78
C THR A 365 0.32 34.80 -22.92
N GLU A 366 1.63 35.02 -23.12
CA GLU A 366 2.46 34.45 -24.18
C GLU A 366 2.70 32.92 -24.02
N ASN A 367 2.40 32.19 -25.09
CA ASN A 367 2.78 30.82 -25.49
C ASN A 367 2.73 29.63 -24.51
N ASN A 368 3.29 29.69 -23.29
CA ASN A 368 3.38 28.50 -22.42
C ASN A 368 2.03 28.14 -21.79
N ASP A 369 1.28 29.10 -21.24
CA ASP A 369 -0.06 28.87 -20.67
C ASP A 369 -1.05 28.31 -21.70
N LYS A 370 -0.96 28.79 -22.95
CA LYS A 370 -1.79 28.32 -24.07
C LYS A 370 -1.46 26.88 -24.47
N CYS A 371 -0.19 26.48 -24.37
CA CYS A 371 0.26 25.11 -24.63
C CYS A 371 -0.22 24.16 -23.52
N ARG A 372 -0.11 24.57 -22.25
CA ARG A 372 -0.61 23.87 -21.06
C ARG A 372 -2.12 23.63 -21.11
N GLN A 373 -2.88 24.65 -21.51
CA GLN A 373 -4.35 24.61 -21.59
C GLN A 373 -4.89 23.72 -22.72
N ASN A 374 -4.07 23.30 -23.69
CA ASN A 374 -4.51 22.53 -24.87
C ASN A 374 -4.04 21.07 -24.89
N ILE A 375 -3.30 20.60 -23.89
CA ILE A 375 -2.75 19.23 -23.86
C ILE A 375 -3.86 18.18 -24.00
N PHE A 376 -4.95 18.33 -23.26
CA PHE A 376 -6.08 17.40 -23.38
C PHE A 376 -6.67 17.37 -24.79
N ASN A 377 -6.87 18.53 -25.43
CA ASN A 377 -7.44 18.57 -26.78
C ASN A 377 -6.45 18.02 -27.82
N LYS A 378 -5.14 18.24 -27.63
CA LYS A 378 -4.08 17.62 -28.43
C LYS A 378 -4.12 16.10 -28.31
N LEU A 379 -4.24 15.56 -27.10
CA LEU A 379 -4.42 14.12 -26.84
C LEU A 379 -5.70 13.57 -27.49
N GLN A 380 -6.83 14.27 -27.38
CA GLN A 380 -8.06 13.89 -28.09
C GLN A 380 -7.89 13.92 -29.61
N GLY A 381 -7.20 14.94 -30.13
CA GLY A 381 -6.87 15.05 -31.55
C GLY A 381 -6.02 13.88 -32.02
N TYR A 382 -4.99 13.50 -31.26
CA TYR A 382 -4.15 12.34 -31.52
C TYR A 382 -4.97 11.04 -31.52
N ILE A 383 -5.79 10.81 -30.49
CA ILE A 383 -6.68 9.63 -30.40
C ILE A 383 -7.59 9.52 -31.62
N LYS A 384 -8.16 10.65 -32.07
CA LYS A 384 -9.01 10.71 -33.26
C LYS A 384 -8.22 10.45 -34.54
N GLN A 385 -7.07 11.09 -34.73
CA GLN A 385 -6.24 10.97 -35.93
C GLN A 385 -5.72 9.54 -36.13
N HIS A 386 -5.42 8.84 -35.04
CA HIS A 386 -4.91 7.47 -35.06
C HIS A 386 -6.01 6.40 -34.91
N ASN A 387 -7.29 6.80 -34.99
CA ASN A 387 -8.46 5.92 -34.88
C ASN A 387 -8.43 4.99 -33.65
N ILE A 388 -7.86 5.44 -32.52
CA ILE A 388 -7.73 4.61 -31.31
C ILE A 388 -9.11 4.20 -30.76
N MET A 389 -10.12 5.05 -30.91
CA MET A 389 -11.51 4.73 -30.53
C MET A 389 -12.12 3.57 -31.32
N GLU A 390 -11.59 3.25 -32.50
CA GLU A 390 -12.06 2.17 -33.36
C GLU A 390 -11.29 0.87 -33.15
N TYR A 391 -10.39 0.81 -32.15
CA TYR A 391 -9.67 -0.42 -31.85
C TYR A 391 -10.63 -1.49 -31.36
N GLU A 392 -10.45 -2.70 -31.86
CA GLU A 392 -11.16 -3.89 -31.43
C GLU A 392 -10.25 -4.72 -30.54
N ILE A 393 -10.83 -5.34 -29.52
CA ILE A 393 -10.15 -6.35 -28.70
C ILE A 393 -10.90 -7.64 -28.93
N ASP A 394 -10.24 -8.64 -29.54
CA ASP A 394 -10.88 -9.92 -29.90
C ASP A 394 -12.17 -9.70 -30.72
N ASP A 395 -12.07 -8.90 -31.79
CA ASP A 395 -13.16 -8.46 -32.68
C ASP A 395 -14.32 -7.69 -32.00
N ASN A 396 -14.16 -7.31 -30.71
CA ASN A 396 -15.16 -6.54 -29.98
C ASN A 396 -14.80 -5.05 -29.94
N LYS A 397 -15.78 -4.20 -30.29
CA LYS A 397 -15.70 -2.75 -30.06
C LYS A 397 -15.99 -2.43 -28.59
N VAL A 398 -14.94 -2.13 -27.83
CA VAL A 398 -15.02 -1.94 -26.37
C VAL A 398 -14.88 -0.48 -25.92
N PHE A 399 -14.39 0.42 -26.79
CA PHE A 399 -14.16 1.82 -26.45
C PHE A 399 -15.39 2.69 -26.72
N PHE A 400 -15.76 3.51 -25.74
CA PHE A 400 -16.89 4.42 -25.82
C PHE A 400 -16.47 5.85 -25.49
N LYS A 401 -17.23 6.80 -26.05
CA LYS A 401 -17.09 8.21 -25.72
C LYS A 401 -17.88 8.52 -24.45
N LYS A 402 -17.21 9.04 -23.42
CA LYS A 402 -17.86 9.55 -22.20
C LYS A 402 -17.18 10.84 -21.75
N GLU A 403 -17.81 11.97 -22.06
CA GLU A 403 -17.27 13.29 -21.72
C GLU A 403 -17.25 13.53 -20.20
N SER A 404 -16.16 14.13 -19.72
CA SER A 404 -16.07 14.63 -18.34
C SER A 404 -16.73 15.99 -18.22
N ARG A 405 -17.10 16.38 -17.00
CA ARG A 405 -17.58 17.74 -16.71
C ARG A 405 -16.52 18.77 -17.13
N LYS A 406 -16.95 19.86 -17.75
CA LYS A 406 -16.08 20.99 -18.12
C LYS A 406 -15.39 21.54 -16.87
N GLY A 407 -14.08 21.79 -16.94
CA GLY A 407 -13.28 22.28 -15.81
C GLY A 407 -12.90 21.22 -14.77
N SER A 408 -13.21 19.94 -15.02
CA SER A 408 -12.74 18.84 -14.18
C SER A 408 -11.22 18.70 -14.26
N VAL A 409 -10.57 18.57 -13.11
CA VAL A 409 -9.14 18.25 -12.98
C VAL A 409 -8.80 16.88 -13.57
N GLU A 410 -9.78 15.97 -13.66
CA GLU A 410 -9.67 14.69 -14.34
C GLU A 410 -10.62 14.61 -15.53
N ARG A 411 -10.08 14.30 -16.71
CA ARG A 411 -10.85 14.25 -17.96
C ARG A 411 -10.66 12.91 -18.66
N ASN A 412 -11.77 12.28 -19.07
CA ASN A 412 -11.77 11.01 -19.78
C ASN A 412 -11.23 11.20 -21.21
N LEU A 413 -10.34 10.32 -21.61
CA LEU A 413 -9.87 10.16 -22.98
C LEU A 413 -10.53 8.94 -23.63
N LEU A 414 -10.55 7.80 -22.94
CA LEU A 414 -11.20 6.56 -23.35
C LEU A 414 -12.04 6.00 -22.20
N TYR A 415 -13.14 5.32 -22.52
CA TYR A 415 -14.04 4.71 -21.54
C TYR A 415 -14.46 3.32 -21.99
N ILE A 416 -14.38 2.34 -21.09
CA ILE A 416 -14.70 0.94 -21.35
C ILE A 416 -15.59 0.45 -20.20
N PRO A 417 -16.88 0.17 -20.42
CA PRO A 417 -17.67 -0.60 -19.46
C PRO A 417 -17.00 -1.96 -19.25
N ILE A 418 -16.74 -2.37 -18.01
CA ILE A 418 -16.06 -3.65 -17.74
C ILE A 418 -16.81 -4.84 -18.36
N ARG A 419 -18.14 -4.76 -18.42
CA ARG A 419 -18.96 -5.80 -19.06
C ARG A 419 -18.67 -6.07 -20.52
N ASN A 420 -18.11 -5.09 -21.22
CA ASN A 420 -17.73 -5.23 -22.62
C ASN A 420 -16.37 -5.95 -22.76
N LEU A 421 -15.67 -6.21 -21.66
CA LEU A 421 -14.45 -7.02 -21.64
C LEU A 421 -14.74 -8.49 -21.30
N ASP A 422 -15.96 -8.84 -20.90
CA ASP A 422 -16.33 -10.21 -20.50
C ASP A 422 -16.07 -11.21 -21.62
N GLY A 423 -15.50 -12.36 -21.28
CA GLY A 423 -15.06 -13.39 -22.22
C GLY A 423 -13.71 -13.12 -22.89
N ILE A 424 -13.22 -11.88 -22.87
CA ILE A 424 -11.94 -11.50 -23.51
C ILE A 424 -10.77 -11.83 -22.59
N SER A 425 -9.74 -12.48 -23.13
CA SER A 425 -8.55 -12.80 -22.35
C SER A 425 -7.80 -11.57 -21.86
N LEU A 426 -7.28 -11.62 -20.63
CA LEU A 426 -6.41 -10.56 -20.09
C LEU A 426 -5.20 -10.28 -20.98
N THR A 427 -4.70 -11.28 -21.72
CA THR A 427 -3.59 -11.12 -22.66
C THR A 427 -3.96 -10.23 -23.85
N GLU A 428 -5.12 -10.44 -24.48
CA GLU A 428 -5.58 -9.59 -25.58
C GLU A 428 -5.92 -8.18 -25.10
N ILE A 429 -6.56 -8.06 -23.93
CA ILE A 429 -6.80 -6.75 -23.29
C ILE A 429 -5.46 -6.04 -23.05
N SER A 430 -4.50 -6.71 -22.41
CA SER A 430 -3.17 -6.17 -22.11
C SER A 430 -2.45 -5.68 -23.37
N LYS A 431 -2.42 -6.48 -24.44
CA LYS A 431 -1.79 -6.13 -25.71
C LYS A 431 -2.29 -4.81 -26.28
N VAL A 432 -3.62 -4.64 -26.37
CA VAL A 432 -4.21 -3.41 -26.92
C VAL A 432 -3.98 -2.21 -26.01
N LEU A 433 -4.15 -2.37 -24.70
CA LEU A 433 -3.95 -1.25 -23.76
C LEU A 433 -2.48 -0.83 -23.64
N HIS A 434 -1.52 -1.75 -23.74
CA HIS A 434 -0.09 -1.43 -23.79
C HIS A 434 0.31 -0.71 -25.08
N ASP A 435 -0.26 -1.09 -26.23
CA ASP A 435 -0.03 -0.38 -27.50
C ASP A 435 -0.53 1.07 -27.42
N ILE A 436 -1.74 1.29 -26.87
CA ILE A 436 -2.28 2.63 -26.62
C ILE A 436 -1.36 3.42 -25.68
N ASN A 437 -0.93 2.82 -24.56
CA ASN A 437 0.00 3.47 -23.62
C ASN A 437 1.30 3.87 -24.33
N SER A 438 1.90 2.97 -25.11
CA SER A 438 3.15 3.23 -25.83
C SER A 438 3.00 4.39 -26.81
N LYS A 439 1.91 4.42 -27.60
CA LYS A 439 1.63 5.50 -28.56
C LYS A 439 1.47 6.84 -27.87
N LEU A 440 0.68 6.88 -26.80
CA LEU A 440 0.45 8.12 -26.04
C LEU A 440 1.70 8.58 -25.29
N THR A 441 2.47 7.69 -24.70
CA THR A 441 3.74 8.04 -24.05
C THR A 441 4.73 8.62 -25.06
N THR A 442 4.89 8.00 -26.24
CA THR A 442 5.75 8.53 -27.31
C THR A 442 5.25 9.90 -27.77
N TYR A 443 3.95 10.07 -28.00
CA TYR A 443 3.36 11.36 -28.37
C TYR A 443 3.62 12.43 -27.31
N CYS A 444 3.38 12.12 -26.03
CA CYS A 444 3.63 13.03 -24.92
C CYS A 444 5.10 13.41 -24.81
N LYS A 445 6.02 12.48 -25.05
CA LYS A 445 7.46 12.74 -25.08
C LYS A 445 7.80 13.73 -26.19
N THR A 446 7.46 13.41 -27.44
CA THR A 446 7.77 14.26 -28.60
C THR A 446 7.13 15.65 -28.52
N GLU A 447 5.86 15.75 -28.11
CA GLU A 447 5.14 17.02 -28.14
C GLU A 447 5.31 17.87 -26.89
N PHE A 448 5.53 17.24 -25.72
CA PHE A 448 5.47 17.93 -24.44
C PHE A 448 6.78 17.94 -23.67
N GLU A 449 7.85 17.24 -24.08
CA GLU A 449 9.16 17.26 -23.39
C GLU A 449 9.69 18.69 -23.19
N ASN A 450 9.54 19.55 -24.19
CA ASN A 450 10.07 20.92 -24.18
C ASN A 450 9.15 21.98 -23.55
N ILE A 451 7.96 21.61 -23.05
CA ILE A 451 7.10 22.57 -22.33
C ILE A 451 7.74 22.83 -20.97
N LYS A 452 8.33 24.02 -20.83
CA LYS A 452 8.88 24.57 -19.58
C LYS A 452 7.76 25.04 -18.66
#